data_AF-A0A7S2BZU3-F1
#
_entry.id   AF-A0A7S2BZU3-F1
#
_cell.length_a   1.000
_cell.length_b   1.000
_cell.length_c   1.000
_cell.angle_alpha   90.00
_cell.angle_beta   90.00
_cell.angle_gamma   90.00
#
_symmetry.space_group_name_H-M   'P 1'
#
loop_
_entity.id
_entity.type
_entity.pdbx_description
1 polymer ?
#
loop_
_entity_poly.entity_id
_entity_poly.type
_entity_poly.pdbx_seq_one_letter_code
_entity_poly.pdbx_strand_id
1 'polypeptide(L)'
;VRMHNGPLADTLGNLVHRATNMSKQYAEGVVPPPATNLAVDIGTPMDVGAVIAAVDEEMYKYNLSGAIHLVMEAARNCNNWLQVLEPWQMKDPSRHPERQETVRIILEAVYVLAHLFVPFLP
;
A
#
# COMPACT_ATOMS: atom_id res chain seq x y z
N VAL A 1 19.83 6.38 21.87
CA VAL A 1 19.73 5.65 20.59
C VAL A 1 18.37 4.97 20.47
N ARG A 2 17.34 5.71 20.00
CA ARG A 2 15.98 5.19 19.70
C ARG A 2 15.35 6.06 18.60
N MET A 3 16.01 6.17 17.45
CA MET A 3 15.50 7.02 16.35
C MET A 3 15.40 6.34 14.99
N HIS A 4 15.67 5.02 14.88
CA HIS A 4 15.76 4.39 13.54
C HIS A 4 14.75 3.28 13.23
N ASN A 5 13.96 2.79 14.20
CA ASN A 5 13.07 1.64 13.93
C ASN A 5 11.57 1.92 14.04
N GLY A 6 11.12 3.07 14.55
CA GLY A 6 9.69 3.31 14.76
C GLY A 6 8.94 3.62 13.46
N PRO A 7 9.13 4.80 12.86
CA PRO A 7 8.27 5.25 11.76
C PRO A 7 8.30 4.35 10.51
N LEU A 8 9.47 3.83 10.15
CA LEU A 8 9.65 2.97 8.98
C LEU A 8 9.04 1.59 9.20
N ALA A 9 9.31 0.94 10.34
CA ALA A 9 8.76 -0.38 10.64
C ALA A 9 7.24 -0.31 10.85
N ASP A 10 6.78 0.71 11.58
CA ASP A 10 5.36 0.88 11.90
C ASP A 10 4.50 1.24 10.68
N THR A 11 5.10 1.86 9.66
CA THR A 11 4.41 2.25 8.42
C THR A 11 4.68 1.25 7.28
N LEU A 12 5.89 1.28 6.71
CA LEU A 12 6.23 0.49 5.52
C LEU A 12 6.33 -1.00 5.89
N GLY A 13 7.04 -1.32 6.98
CA GLY A 13 7.21 -2.71 7.42
C GLY A 13 5.87 -3.39 7.72
N ASN A 14 4.99 -2.71 8.47
CA ASN A 14 3.64 -3.19 8.77
C ASN A 14 2.79 -3.35 7.50
N LEU A 15 2.86 -2.40 6.55
CA LEU A 15 2.13 -2.48 5.28
C LEU A 15 2.55 -3.71 4.47
N VAL A 16 3.86 -3.90 4.27
CA VAL A 16 4.41 -5.05 3.52
C VAL A 16 4.04 -6.36 4.20
N HIS A 17 4.16 -6.43 5.52
CA HIS A 17 3.79 -7.59 6.31
C HIS A 17 2.29 -7.93 6.17
N ARG A 18 1.40 -6.93 6.26
CA ARG A 18 -0.05 -7.12 6.06
C ARG A 18 -0.35 -7.59 4.64
N ALA A 19 0.20 -6.93 3.61
CA ALA A 19 -0.04 -7.27 2.22
C ALA A 19 0.39 -8.71 1.89
N THR A 20 1.61 -9.09 2.27
CA THR A 20 2.15 -10.43 2.01
C THR A 20 1.43 -11.53 2.80
N ASN A 21 1.04 -11.27 4.06
CA ASN A 21 0.25 -12.23 4.83
C ASN A 21 -1.16 -12.41 4.26
N MET A 22 -1.83 -11.33 3.86
CA MET A 22 -3.15 -11.44 3.24
C MET A 22 -3.08 -12.16 1.89
N SER A 23 -2.03 -11.93 1.09
CA SER A 23 -1.79 -12.70 -0.13
C SER A 23 -1.67 -14.20 0.17
N LYS A 24 -0.86 -14.60 1.15
CA LYS A 24 -0.75 -16.01 1.56
C LYS A 24 -2.08 -16.59 2.06
N GLN A 25 -2.80 -15.84 2.87
CA GLN A 25 -4.01 -16.32 3.54
C GLN A 25 -5.22 -16.39 2.60
N TYR A 26 -5.37 -15.43 1.69
CA TYR A 26 -6.58 -15.28 0.89
C TYR A 26 -6.36 -15.54 -0.59
N ALA A 27 -5.11 -15.53 -1.07
CA ALA A 27 -4.78 -15.62 -2.49
C ALA A 27 -3.64 -16.62 -2.78
N GLU A 28 -3.41 -17.61 -1.91
CA GLU A 28 -2.39 -18.66 -2.11
C GLU A 28 -0.97 -18.13 -2.37
N GLY A 29 -0.67 -16.92 -1.89
CA GLY A 29 0.61 -16.25 -2.11
C GLY A 29 0.83 -15.71 -3.52
N VAL A 30 -0.22 -15.65 -4.35
CA VAL A 30 -0.19 -15.00 -5.67
C VAL A 30 -0.90 -13.66 -5.65
N VAL A 31 -0.65 -12.84 -6.68
CA VAL A 31 -1.42 -11.61 -6.92
C VAL A 31 -2.76 -12.01 -7.54
N PRO A 32 -3.91 -11.68 -6.92
CA PRO A 32 -5.21 -12.00 -7.49
C PRO A 32 -5.44 -11.28 -8.83
N PRO A 33 -6.22 -11.87 -9.75
CA PRO A 33 -6.68 -11.14 -10.93
C PRO A 33 -7.65 -10.01 -10.51
N PRO A 34 -7.78 -8.95 -11.34
CA PRO A 34 -8.78 -7.92 -11.10
C PRO A 34 -10.19 -8.50 -10.99
N ALA A 35 -10.96 -8.04 -10.00
CA ALA A 35 -12.34 -8.46 -9.86
C ALA A 35 -13.19 -8.00 -11.05
N THR A 36 -13.91 -8.92 -11.69
CA THR A 36 -14.79 -8.59 -12.83
C THR A 36 -16.12 -7.98 -12.40
N ASN A 37 -16.60 -8.30 -11.20
CA ASN A 37 -17.85 -7.80 -10.63
C ASN A 37 -17.65 -7.50 -9.13
N LEU A 38 -17.50 -6.22 -8.79
CA LEU A 38 -17.53 -5.76 -7.40
C LEU A 38 -18.94 -5.27 -7.07
N ALA A 39 -19.46 -5.72 -5.92
CA ALA A 39 -20.74 -5.24 -5.41
C ALA A 39 -20.67 -3.77 -4.94
N VAL A 40 -19.48 -3.34 -4.50
CA VAL A 40 -19.19 -2.00 -4.01
C VAL A 40 -17.83 -1.57 -4.55
N ASP A 41 -17.73 -0.31 -5.00
CA ASP A 41 -16.44 0.30 -5.29
C ASP A 41 -15.65 0.52 -3.99
N ILE A 42 -14.51 -0.15 -3.88
CA ILE A 42 -13.63 -0.08 -2.70
C ILE A 42 -12.57 1.03 -2.79
N GLY A 43 -12.53 1.75 -3.92
CA GLY A 43 -11.60 2.82 -4.18
C GLY A 43 -10.13 2.37 -4.24
N THR A 44 -9.22 3.34 -4.23
CA THR A 44 -7.77 3.12 -4.18
C THR A 44 -7.13 3.92 -3.05
N PRO A 45 -6.05 3.42 -2.43
CA PRO A 45 -5.40 4.11 -1.30
C PRO A 45 -4.57 5.34 -1.73
N MET A 46 -4.24 5.46 -3.01
CA MET A 46 -3.46 6.57 -3.56
C MET A 46 -3.67 6.69 -5.06
N ASP A 47 -3.60 7.93 -5.55
CA ASP A 47 -3.37 8.19 -6.98
C ASP A 47 -1.87 8.08 -7.26
N VAL A 48 -1.48 6.98 -7.92
CA VAL A 48 -0.08 6.67 -8.23
C VAL A 48 0.57 7.78 -9.06
N GLY A 49 -0.15 8.33 -10.04
CA GLY A 49 0.39 9.37 -10.92
C GLY A 49 0.64 10.67 -10.15
N ALA A 50 -0.30 11.05 -9.28
CA ALA A 50 -0.15 12.23 -8.44
C ALA A 50 0.99 12.09 -7.42
N VAL A 51 1.14 10.91 -6.80
CA VAL A 51 2.24 10.65 -5.85
C VAL A 51 3.59 10.72 -6.55
N ILE A 52 3.73 10.08 -7.72
CA ILE A 52 4.98 10.12 -8.50
C ILE A 52 5.32 11.56 -8.88
N ALA A 53 4.35 12.32 -9.40
CA ALA A 53 4.57 13.71 -9.80
C ALA A 53 5.02 14.60 -8.63
N ALA A 54 4.39 14.45 -7.46
CA ALA A 54 4.74 15.22 -6.27
C ALA A 54 6.14 14.85 -5.74
N VAL A 55 6.48 13.56 -5.73
CA VAL A 55 7.82 13.10 -5.34
C VAL A 55 8.88 13.63 -6.31
N ASP A 56 8.63 13.54 -7.61
CA ASP A 56 9.55 14.02 -8.65
C ASP A 56 9.79 15.54 -8.54
N GLU A 57 8.74 16.32 -8.24
CA GLU A 57 8.86 17.76 -8.00
C GLU A 57 9.78 18.08 -6.82
N GLU A 58 9.66 17.35 -5.71
CA GLU A 58 10.54 17.52 -4.54
C GLU A 58 11.98 17.08 -4.83
N MET A 59 12.15 15.98 -5.59
CA MET A 59 13.46 15.51 -6.04
C MET A 59 14.14 16.53 -6.96
N TYR A 60 13.41 17.17 -7.88
CA TYR A 60 13.91 18.23 -8.77
C TYR A 60 14.40 19.45 -7.99
N LYS A 61 13.77 19.77 -6.86
CA LYS A 61 14.17 20.84 -5.95
C LYS A 61 15.33 20.44 -5.00
N TYR A 62 15.88 19.24 -5.16
CA TYR A 62 16.85 18.65 -4.22
C TYR A 62 16.33 18.51 -2.78
N ASN A 63 15.01 18.51 -2.58
CA ASN A 63 14.38 18.36 -1.27
C ASN A 63 14.08 16.90 -0.96
N LEU A 64 15.13 16.13 -0.65
CA LEU A 64 15.01 14.71 -0.30
C LEU A 64 14.09 14.45 0.90
N SER A 65 14.07 15.38 1.87
CA SER A 65 13.21 15.29 3.06
C SER A 65 11.72 15.42 2.71
N GLY A 66 11.38 16.35 1.81
CA GLY A 66 10.02 16.48 1.28
C GLY A 66 9.60 15.24 0.51
N ALA A 67 10.46 14.76 -0.38
CA ALA A 67 10.20 13.58 -1.20
C ALA A 67 9.92 12.33 -0.33
N ILE A 68 10.78 12.01 0.64
CA ILE A 68 10.55 10.84 1.52
C ILE A 68 9.30 10.99 2.40
N HIS A 69 8.94 12.21 2.81
CA HIS A 69 7.71 12.43 3.56
C HIS A 69 6.47 12.10 2.73
N LEU A 70 6.44 12.46 1.44
CA LEU A 70 5.35 12.12 0.52
C LEU A 70 5.22 10.59 0.34
N VAL A 71 6.33 9.89 0.15
CA VAL A 71 6.32 8.42 0.01
C VAL A 71 5.85 7.75 1.31
N MET A 72 6.31 8.22 2.46
CA MET A 72 5.86 7.75 3.78
C MET A 72 4.37 8.04 4.02
N GLU A 73 3.85 9.16 3.52
CA GLU A 73 2.43 9.49 3.59
C GLU A 73 1.58 8.55 2.75
N ALA A 74 2.00 8.27 1.51
CA ALA A 74 1.33 7.29 0.66
C ALA A 74 1.28 5.90 1.33
N ALA A 75 2.35 5.47 2.00
CA ALA A 75 2.37 4.23 2.77
C ALA A 75 1.42 4.26 3.99
N ARG A 76 1.27 5.40 4.68
CA ARG A 76 0.28 5.57 5.76
C ARG A 76 -1.15 5.51 5.22
N ASN A 77 -1.42 6.13 4.07
CA ASN A 77 -2.74 6.10 3.43
C ASN A 77 -3.14 4.67 3.06
N CYS A 78 -2.20 3.85 2.57
CA CYS A 78 -2.43 2.42 2.33
C CYS A 78 -2.81 1.65 3.62
N ASN A 79 -2.11 1.89 4.73
CA ASN A 79 -2.45 1.27 6.02
C ASN A 79 -3.84 1.70 6.50
N ASN A 80 -4.17 2.98 6.38
CA ASN A 80 -5.47 3.52 6.77
C ASN A 80 -6.61 2.95 5.91
N TRP A 81 -6.40 2.86 4.59
CA TRP A 81 -7.36 2.28 3.66
C TRP A 81 -7.67 0.81 4.00
N LEU A 82 -6.64 0.00 4.30
CA LEU A 82 -6.84 -1.36 4.80
C LEU A 82 -7.63 -1.40 6.11
N GLN A 83 -7.36 -0.47 7.02
CA GLN A 83 -8.05 -0.39 8.31
C GLN A 83 -9.51 0.01 8.17
N VAL A 84 -9.86 0.80 7.15
CA VAL A 84 -11.25 1.16 6.85
C VAL A 84 -11.99 0.01 6.16
N LEU A 85 -11.34 -0.68 5.22
CA LEU A 85 -11.97 -1.80 4.50
C LEU A 85 -12.11 -3.07 5.35
N GLU A 86 -11.20 -3.28 6.30
CA GLU A 86 -11.15 -4.44 7.19
C GLU A 86 -11.33 -5.79 6.44
N PRO A 87 -10.48 -6.11 5.43
CA PRO A 87 -10.64 -7.32 4.62
C PRO A 87 -10.64 -8.63 5.43
N TRP A 88 -10.03 -8.64 6.62
CA TRP A 88 -10.06 -9.76 7.57
C TRP A 88 -11.45 -10.03 8.19
N GLN A 89 -12.36 -9.05 8.17
CA GLN A 89 -13.75 -9.22 8.59
C GLN A 89 -14.67 -9.68 7.47
N MET A 90 -14.23 -9.65 6.20
CA MET A 90 -14.98 -10.09 5.03
C MET A 90 -15.04 -11.63 4.95
N LYS A 91 -15.73 -12.26 5.91
CA LYS A 91 -15.85 -13.74 6.01
C LYS A 91 -16.95 -14.32 5.13
N ASP A 92 -17.90 -13.50 4.70
CA ASP A 92 -19.00 -13.89 3.82
C ASP A 92 -18.46 -14.19 2.40
N PRO A 93 -18.79 -15.35 1.80
CA PRO A 93 -18.41 -15.68 0.43
C PRO A 93 -18.80 -14.63 -0.61
N SER A 94 -19.92 -13.93 -0.43
CA SER A 94 -20.36 -12.86 -1.32
C SER A 94 -19.38 -11.68 -1.39
N ARG A 95 -18.58 -11.47 -0.35
CA ARG A 95 -17.56 -10.42 -0.24
C ARG A 95 -16.16 -10.88 -0.61
N HIS A 96 -16.00 -12.14 -1.01
CA HIS A 96 -14.70 -12.65 -1.45
C HIS A 96 -14.10 -11.86 -2.63
N PRO A 97 -14.87 -11.43 -3.66
CA PRO A 97 -14.34 -10.59 -4.72
C PRO A 97 -13.75 -9.27 -4.21
N GLU A 98 -14.42 -8.59 -3.27
CA GLU A 98 -13.91 -7.37 -2.63
C GLU A 98 -12.60 -7.63 -1.88
N ARG A 99 -12.52 -8.76 -1.15
CA ARG A 99 -11.31 -9.14 -0.42
C ARG A 99 -10.15 -9.43 -1.37
N GLN A 100 -10.39 -10.14 -2.48
CA GLN A 100 -9.36 -10.42 -3.49
C GLN A 100 -8.85 -9.13 -4.15
N GLU A 101 -9.77 -8.25 -4.52
CA GLU A 101 -9.41 -6.95 -5.10
C GLU A 101 -8.60 -6.11 -4.10
N THR A 102 -8.99 -6.13 -2.82
CA THR A 102 -8.24 -5.45 -1.75
C THR A 102 -6.80 -5.96 -1.65
N VAL A 103 -6.61 -7.28 -1.71
CA VAL A 103 -5.29 -7.93 -1.71
C VAL A 103 -4.47 -7.54 -2.94
N ARG A 104 -5.09 -7.52 -4.13
CA ARG A 104 -4.42 -7.11 -5.37
C ARG A 104 -3.92 -5.66 -5.28
N ILE A 105 -4.82 -4.74 -4.95
CA ILE A 105 -4.51 -3.30 -4.87
C ILE A 105 -3.39 -3.02 -3.86
N ILE A 106 -3.40 -3.69 -2.70
CA ILE A 106 -2.35 -3.43 -1.70
C ILE A 106 -0.99 -3.99 -2.11
N LEU A 107 -0.94 -5.13 -2.81
CA LEU A 107 0.31 -5.67 -3.36
C LEU A 107 0.88 -4.74 -4.43
N GLU A 108 0.03 -4.20 -5.31
CA GLU A 108 0.42 -3.22 -6.31
C GLU A 108 0.90 -1.90 -5.67
N ALA A 109 0.22 -1.43 -4.64
CA ALA A 109 0.64 -0.25 -3.89
C ALA A 109 2.01 -0.46 -3.23
N VAL A 110 2.25 -1.64 -2.62
CA VAL A 110 3.56 -2.02 -2.07
C VAL A 110 4.63 -2.04 -3.17
N TYR A 111 4.33 -2.59 -4.34
CA TYR A 111 5.26 -2.59 -5.48
C TYR A 111 5.66 -1.17 -5.90
N VAL A 112 4.70 -0.27 -6.06
CA VAL A 112 4.96 1.13 -6.42
C VAL A 112 5.78 1.84 -5.33
N LEU A 113 5.36 1.70 -4.06
CA LEU A 113 6.05 2.31 -2.94
C LEU A 113 7.50 1.82 -2.84
N ALA A 114 7.76 0.53 -3.05
CA ALA A 114 9.11 -0.01 -3.05
C ALA A 114 10.03 0.72 -4.04
N HIS A 115 9.54 1.02 -5.25
CA HIS A 115 10.30 1.80 -6.24
C HIS A 115 10.54 3.24 -5.79
N LEU A 116 9.54 3.87 -5.19
CA LEU A 116 9.67 5.23 -4.66
C LEU A 116 10.60 5.32 -3.45
N PHE A 117 10.79 4.22 -2.71
CA PHE A 117 11.73 4.14 -1.60
C PHE A 117 13.19 3.92 -2.04
N VAL A 118 13.46 3.39 -3.24
CA VAL A 118 14.82 3.06 -3.73
C VAL A 118 15.84 4.19 -3.55
N PRO A 119 15.55 5.48 -3.86
CA PRO A 119 16.52 6.56 -3.71
C PRO A 119 16.95 6.81 -2.25
N PHE A 120 16.17 6.32 -1.28
CA PHE A 120 16.36 6.55 0.16
C PHE A 120 16.80 5.29 0.91
N LEU A 121 16.32 4.13 0.45
CA LEU A 121 16.50 2.81 1.06
C LEU A 121 16.76 1.77 -0.05
N PRO A 122 18.01 1.66 -0.53
CA PRO A 122 18.38 0.75 -1.62
C PRO A 122 18.45 -0.72 -1.20
#